data_AF-M5C7C1-F1
#
_entry.id   AF-M5C7C1-F1
#
_cell.length_a   1.000
_cell.length_b   1.000
_cell.length_c   1.000
_cell.angle_alpha   90.00
_cell.angle_beta   90.00
_cell.angle_gamma   90.00
#
_symmetry.space_group_name_H-M   'P 1'
#
loop_
_entity.id
_entity.type
_entity.pdbx_description
1 polymer ?
#
loop_
_entity_poly.entity_id
_entity_poly.type
_entity_poly.pdbx_seq_one_letter_code
_entity_poly.pdbx_strand_id
1 'polypeptide(L)'
;MAAKTVALVGANGFVGKAFAKELLQQEFDLRILARNESIESASLQDFKSKGASLHAISYEDEDSLVKALQGVDVLVSTVGASALLSAQLPLIKAAKAVGVKLFFPSGYGSPFEGSSIPSSLIQSEKKVIKAAQEVGLPFAALNNGTFPDYCLIPPFGYNFAEKKVTIWGDGNANITWTTVHSVGDWLANVLKTVPISRLENRYLLIQGNVATANEVVKLWEQKHNDKLEVDYRPAKELDDRVNANAEDLFAVLLQDWTSGRGEIGGRDNEIYPGWKPDTIESVL
;
A
#
# COMPACT_ATOMS: atom_id res chain seq x y z
N MET A 1 10.28 22.69 -1.12
CA MET A 1 9.00 22.98 -1.83
C MET A 1 8.12 21.74 -1.78
N ALA A 2 6.80 21.91 -1.77
CA ALA A 2 5.85 20.82 -2.00
C ALA A 2 5.93 20.30 -3.45
N ALA A 3 5.35 19.13 -3.72
CA ALA A 3 5.33 18.55 -5.05
C ALA A 3 4.44 19.34 -6.02
N LYS A 4 4.85 19.45 -7.28
CA LYS A 4 4.02 19.99 -8.38
C LYS A 4 3.68 18.92 -9.40
N THR A 5 4.68 18.13 -9.80
CA THR A 5 4.51 17.04 -10.77
C THR A 5 4.66 15.70 -10.07
N VAL A 6 3.61 14.88 -10.11
CA VAL A 6 3.59 13.55 -9.49
C VAL A 6 3.43 12.50 -10.58
N ALA A 7 4.37 11.56 -10.66
CA ALA A 7 4.23 10.37 -11.49
C ALA A 7 3.68 9.21 -10.66
N LEU A 8 2.67 8.52 -11.17
CA LEU A 8 2.08 7.33 -10.56
C LEU A 8 2.23 6.14 -11.51
N VAL A 9 2.87 5.06 -11.03
CA VAL A 9 2.88 3.76 -11.73
C VAL A 9 1.98 2.76 -11.00
N GLY A 10 1.30 1.90 -11.75
CA GLY A 10 0.40 0.89 -11.17
C GLY A 10 -1.03 1.37 -10.93
N ALA A 11 -1.45 2.48 -11.56
CA ALA A 11 -2.76 3.10 -11.38
C ALA A 11 -3.98 2.21 -11.73
N ASN A 12 -3.78 1.08 -12.42
CA ASN A 12 -4.84 0.09 -12.68
C ASN A 12 -5.07 -0.89 -11.52
N GLY A 13 -4.11 -1.02 -10.62
CA GLY A 13 -4.20 -1.89 -9.46
C GLY A 13 -5.15 -1.34 -8.40
N PHE A 14 -5.43 -2.16 -7.39
CA PHE A 14 -6.32 -1.80 -6.28
C PHE A 14 -5.86 -0.51 -5.57
N VAL A 15 -4.61 -0.48 -5.09
CA VAL A 15 -4.01 0.69 -4.43
C VAL A 15 -3.87 1.87 -5.39
N GLY A 16 -3.34 1.62 -6.59
CA GLY A 16 -3.11 2.67 -7.59
C GLY A 16 -4.37 3.41 -8.02
N LYS A 17 -5.51 2.71 -8.11
CA LYS A 17 -6.80 3.36 -8.43
C LYS A 17 -7.24 4.33 -7.35
N ALA A 18 -7.09 3.96 -6.08
CA ALA A 18 -7.42 4.85 -4.96
C ALA A 18 -6.48 6.06 -4.95
N PHE A 19 -5.18 5.84 -5.10
CA PHE A 19 -4.19 6.91 -5.08
C PHE A 19 -4.38 7.88 -6.25
N ALA A 20 -4.67 7.37 -7.45
CA ALA A 20 -4.97 8.21 -8.61
C ALA A 20 -6.17 9.12 -8.36
N LYS A 21 -7.23 8.62 -7.72
CA LYS A 21 -8.42 9.43 -7.37
C LYS A 21 -8.06 10.57 -6.41
N GLU A 22 -7.29 10.28 -5.36
CA GLU A 22 -6.92 11.30 -4.36
C GLU A 22 -5.91 12.31 -4.90
N LEU A 23 -4.95 11.87 -5.72
CA LEU A 23 -4.01 12.77 -6.38
C LEU A 23 -4.71 13.71 -7.38
N LEU A 24 -5.76 13.25 -8.09
CA LEU A 24 -6.55 14.07 -9.00
C LEU A 24 -7.40 15.15 -8.30
N GLN A 25 -7.67 15.00 -7.01
CA GLN A 25 -8.37 16.04 -6.23
C GLN A 25 -7.45 17.22 -5.86
N GLN A 26 -6.14 17.09 -6.10
CA GLN A 26 -5.14 18.11 -5.82
C GLN A 26 -4.64 18.76 -7.12
N GLU A 27 -4.03 19.94 -7.00
CA GLU A 27 -3.52 20.71 -8.14
C GLU A 27 -2.12 20.24 -8.58
N PHE A 28 -1.96 18.93 -8.81
CA PHE A 28 -0.74 18.34 -9.36
C PHE A 28 -0.81 18.21 -10.89
N ASP A 29 0.35 18.32 -11.57
CA ASP A 29 0.54 17.68 -12.88
C ASP A 29 0.67 16.17 -12.63
N LEU A 30 -0.47 15.46 -12.64
CA LEU A 30 -0.50 14.01 -12.44
C LEU A 30 -0.18 13.28 -13.75
N ARG A 31 0.93 12.54 -13.74
CA ARG A 31 1.35 11.67 -14.83
C ARG A 31 1.13 10.22 -14.44
N ILE A 32 0.26 9.51 -15.15
CA ILE A 32 0.10 8.08 -14.97
C ILE A 32 0.97 7.35 -15.98
N LEU A 33 1.93 6.58 -15.48
CA LEU A 33 2.83 5.77 -16.27
C LEU A 33 2.29 4.34 -16.30
N ALA A 34 2.01 3.85 -17.50
CA ALA A 34 1.44 2.52 -17.70
C ALA A 34 2.09 1.81 -18.87
N ARG A 35 2.10 0.47 -18.82
CA ARG A 35 2.55 -0.35 -19.94
C ARG A 35 1.71 -0.09 -21.19
N ASN A 36 2.31 -0.20 -22.36
CA ASN A 36 1.65 -0.02 -23.66
C ASN A 36 0.33 -0.81 -23.75
N GLU A 37 0.31 -2.06 -23.27
CA GLU A 37 -0.86 -2.94 -23.36
C GLU A 37 -1.98 -2.54 -22.39
N SER A 38 -1.68 -1.70 -21.39
CA SER A 38 -2.61 -1.27 -20.35
C SER A 38 -3.13 0.16 -20.56
N ILE A 39 -2.52 0.93 -21.47
CA ILE A 39 -2.78 2.37 -21.62
C ILE A 39 -4.24 2.68 -22.00
N GLU A 40 -4.87 1.79 -22.78
CA GLU A 40 -6.26 1.91 -23.23
C GLU A 40 -7.29 1.29 -22.27
N SER A 41 -6.86 0.83 -21.09
CA SER A 41 -7.80 0.32 -20.09
C SER A 41 -8.79 1.38 -19.62
N ALA A 42 -10.03 0.96 -19.34
CA ALA A 42 -11.12 1.86 -18.98
C ALA A 42 -10.78 2.78 -17.79
N SER A 43 -10.09 2.26 -16.76
CA SER A 43 -9.68 3.06 -15.61
C SER A 43 -8.69 4.16 -15.95
N LEU A 44 -7.71 3.90 -16.82
CA LEU A 44 -6.74 4.94 -17.19
C LEU A 44 -7.36 6.01 -18.07
N GLN A 45 -8.26 5.63 -18.98
CA GLN A 45 -8.98 6.59 -19.81
C GLN A 45 -9.95 7.44 -18.97
N ASP A 46 -10.57 6.88 -17.93
CA ASP A 46 -11.33 7.65 -16.94
C ASP A 46 -10.44 8.68 -16.21
N PHE A 47 -9.27 8.28 -15.70
CA PHE A 47 -8.35 9.23 -15.07
C PHE A 47 -7.86 10.32 -16.03
N LYS A 48 -7.61 9.97 -17.30
CA LYS A 48 -7.25 10.94 -18.34
C LYS A 48 -8.36 11.97 -18.54
N SER A 49 -9.62 11.53 -18.61
CA SER A 49 -10.78 12.42 -18.75
C SER A 49 -10.94 13.38 -17.56
N LYS A 50 -10.37 13.03 -16.40
CA LYS A 50 -10.38 13.80 -15.16
C LYS A 50 -9.14 14.67 -14.95
N GLY A 51 -8.22 14.70 -15.92
CA GLY A 51 -7.08 15.62 -15.92
C GLY A 51 -5.70 14.97 -15.78
N ALA A 52 -5.60 13.65 -15.62
CA ALA A 52 -4.30 13.00 -15.66
C ALA A 52 -3.73 12.98 -17.09
N SER A 53 -2.40 13.07 -17.22
CA SER A 53 -1.73 12.71 -18.47
C SER A 53 -1.30 11.24 -18.44
N LEU A 54 -1.49 10.53 -19.55
CA LEU A 54 -1.07 9.13 -19.67
C LEU A 54 0.24 9.04 -20.44
N HIS A 55 1.20 8.31 -19.88
CA HIS A 55 2.51 8.07 -20.47
C HIS A 55 2.71 6.57 -20.63
N ALA A 56 2.79 6.13 -21.88
CA ALA A 56 3.05 4.74 -22.20
C ALA A 56 4.55 4.45 -22.01
N ILE A 57 4.87 3.40 -21.26
CA ILE A 57 6.25 3.01 -20.92
C ILE A 57 6.48 1.51 -21.12
N SER A 58 7.75 1.12 -21.24
CA SER A 58 8.19 -0.26 -21.05
C SER A 58 9.26 -0.29 -19.96
N TYR A 59 9.15 -1.23 -19.02
CA TYR A 59 10.17 -1.39 -17.97
C TYR A 59 11.50 -1.94 -18.51
N GLU A 60 11.51 -2.43 -19.75
CA GLU A 60 12.69 -2.93 -20.46
C GLU A 60 13.34 -1.83 -21.33
N ASP A 61 12.67 -0.69 -21.53
CA ASP A 61 13.13 0.43 -22.33
C ASP A 61 13.44 1.63 -21.42
N GLU A 62 14.73 1.79 -21.10
CA GLU A 62 15.22 2.86 -20.23
C GLU A 62 14.89 4.26 -20.76
N ASP A 63 14.96 4.47 -22.09
CA ASP A 63 14.68 5.76 -22.71
C ASP A 63 13.20 6.14 -22.53
N SER A 64 12.30 5.15 -22.63
CA SER A 64 10.87 5.37 -22.36
C SER A 64 10.61 5.84 -20.92
N LEU A 65 11.32 5.26 -19.94
CA LEU A 65 11.18 5.60 -18.52
C LEU A 65 11.77 6.98 -18.23
N VAL A 66 12.97 7.27 -18.75
CA VAL A 66 13.64 8.57 -18.62
C VAL A 66 12.76 9.69 -19.19
N LYS A 67 12.22 9.49 -20.40
CA LYS A 67 11.34 10.47 -21.05
C LYS A 67 10.07 10.73 -20.23
N ALA A 68 9.43 9.69 -19.70
CA ALA A 68 8.21 9.83 -18.91
C ALA A 68 8.45 10.52 -17.55
N LEU A 69 9.62 10.30 -16.94
CA LEU A 69 10.00 10.86 -15.64
C LEU A 69 10.64 12.24 -15.71
N GLN A 70 10.96 12.75 -16.90
CA GLN A 70 11.60 14.07 -17.05
C GLN A 70 10.74 15.18 -16.42
N GLY A 71 11.30 15.92 -15.46
CA GLY A 71 10.61 17.02 -14.77
C GLY A 71 9.58 16.56 -13.72
N VAL A 72 9.57 15.28 -13.35
CA VAL A 72 8.77 14.76 -12.23
C VAL A 72 9.43 15.14 -10.90
N ASP A 73 8.65 15.68 -9.97
CA ASP A 73 9.12 15.94 -8.60
C ASP A 73 9.10 14.66 -7.76
N VAL A 74 7.96 13.95 -7.79
CA VAL A 74 7.72 12.76 -6.95
C VAL A 74 7.26 11.60 -7.81
N LEU A 75 7.92 10.45 -7.67
CA LEU A 75 7.50 9.17 -8.25
C LEU A 75 6.82 8.33 -7.16
N VAL A 76 5.57 7.97 -7.38
CA VAL A 76 4.79 7.06 -6.53
C VAL A 76 4.58 5.75 -7.26
N SER A 77 5.00 4.65 -6.64
CA SER A 77 4.83 3.31 -7.15
C SER A 77 3.77 2.56 -6.37
N THR A 78 2.78 2.00 -7.07
CA THR A 78 1.75 1.12 -6.53
C THR A 78 1.65 -0.18 -7.33
N VAL A 79 2.79 -0.66 -7.86
CA VAL A 79 2.85 -1.92 -8.61
C VAL A 79 2.56 -3.11 -7.70
N GLY A 80 1.91 -4.14 -8.23
CA GLY A 80 1.58 -5.34 -7.47
C GLY A 80 2.81 -6.19 -7.13
N ALA A 81 2.63 -7.09 -6.15
CA ALA A 81 3.69 -7.97 -5.62
C ALA A 81 4.49 -8.73 -6.69
N SER A 82 3.83 -9.20 -7.76
CA SER A 82 4.48 -9.95 -8.84
C SER A 82 5.46 -9.12 -9.69
N ALA A 83 5.36 -7.79 -9.65
CA ALA A 83 6.19 -6.86 -10.42
C ALA A 83 7.10 -6.00 -9.52
N LEU A 84 7.23 -6.35 -8.23
CA LEU A 84 7.86 -5.47 -7.25
C LEU A 84 9.32 -5.13 -7.58
N LEU A 85 10.10 -6.11 -8.06
CA LEU A 85 11.48 -5.88 -8.50
C LEU A 85 11.56 -5.48 -9.97
N SER A 86 10.86 -6.21 -10.85
CA SER A 86 10.97 -6.03 -12.30
C SER A 86 10.49 -4.66 -12.78
N ALA A 87 9.54 -4.04 -12.09
CA ALA A 87 9.11 -2.67 -12.41
C ALA A 87 9.94 -1.60 -11.68
N GLN A 88 10.26 -1.80 -10.40
CA GLN A 88 10.81 -0.72 -9.57
C GLN A 88 12.31 -0.50 -9.75
N LEU A 89 13.10 -1.55 -10.04
CA LEU A 89 14.53 -1.37 -10.25
C LEU A 89 14.84 -0.51 -11.50
N PRO A 90 14.20 -0.72 -12.67
CA PRO A 90 14.36 0.18 -13.81
C PRO A 90 13.87 1.61 -13.51
N LEU A 91 12.76 1.75 -12.79
CA LEU A 91 12.23 3.05 -12.40
C LEU A 91 13.19 3.83 -11.49
N ILE A 92 13.85 3.17 -10.53
CA ILE A 92 14.85 3.80 -9.66
C ILE A 92 16.01 4.36 -10.49
N LYS A 93 16.51 3.57 -11.45
CA LYS A 93 17.59 4.00 -12.35
C LYS A 93 17.20 5.23 -13.16
N ALA A 94 16.03 5.18 -13.81
CA ALA A 94 15.53 6.29 -14.63
C ALA A 94 15.21 7.53 -13.80
N ALA A 95 14.56 7.37 -12.63
CA ALA A 95 14.24 8.45 -11.71
C ALA A 95 15.50 9.17 -11.22
N LYS A 96 16.57 8.42 -10.92
CA LYS A 96 17.88 8.99 -10.56
C LYS A 96 18.49 9.77 -11.73
N ALA A 97 18.43 9.24 -12.94
CA ALA A 97 19.02 9.86 -14.13
C ALA A 97 18.43 11.25 -14.44
N VAL A 98 17.13 11.44 -14.20
CA VAL A 98 16.41 12.70 -14.49
C VAL A 98 16.22 13.60 -13.26
N GLY A 99 16.72 13.19 -12.09
CA GLY A 99 16.69 14.01 -10.88
C GLY A 99 15.32 14.09 -10.20
N VAL A 100 14.55 13.00 -10.20
CA VAL A 100 13.34 12.89 -9.35
C VAL A 100 13.72 13.16 -7.90
N LYS A 101 12.93 14.01 -7.21
CA LYS A 101 13.26 14.52 -5.88
C LYS A 101 12.86 13.57 -4.76
N LEU A 102 11.85 12.74 -4.96
CA LEU A 102 11.41 11.75 -3.98
C LEU A 102 10.73 10.56 -4.64
N PHE A 103 11.06 9.36 -4.16
CA PHE A 103 10.46 8.11 -4.58
C PHE A 103 9.67 7.45 -3.45
N PHE A 104 8.38 7.20 -3.66
CA PHE A 104 7.56 6.34 -2.82
C PHE A 104 7.50 4.94 -3.45
N PRO A 105 8.27 3.96 -2.94
CA PRO A 105 8.20 2.60 -3.43
C PRO A 105 6.85 1.94 -3.11
N SER A 106 6.48 0.96 -3.92
CA SER A 106 5.41 0.02 -3.59
C SER A 106 5.89 -0.88 -2.45
N GLY A 107 5.16 -0.83 -1.34
CA GLY A 107 5.35 -1.65 -0.13
C GLY A 107 4.27 -1.37 0.93
N TYR A 108 3.15 -0.76 0.53
CA TYR A 108 2.08 -0.33 1.43
C TYR A 108 1.53 -1.51 2.21
N GLY A 109 1.69 -1.48 3.54
CA GLY A 109 1.36 -2.60 4.39
C GLY A 109 1.99 -2.51 5.78
N SER A 110 2.31 -3.69 6.32
CA SER A 110 3.12 -3.87 7.53
C SER A 110 4.60 -3.66 7.20
N PRO A 111 5.39 -3.03 8.07
CA PRO A 111 6.83 -2.86 7.85
C PRO A 111 7.62 -4.18 8.01
N PHE A 112 6.98 -5.24 8.53
CA PHE A 112 7.60 -6.55 8.82
C PHE A 112 8.93 -6.43 9.61
N GLU A 113 9.07 -5.39 10.43
CA GLU A 113 10.23 -5.21 11.30
C GLU A 113 10.31 -6.36 12.31
N GLY A 114 11.50 -6.95 12.44
CA GLY A 114 11.71 -8.13 13.29
C GLY A 114 11.11 -9.44 12.75
N SER A 115 10.47 -9.44 11.58
CA SER A 115 9.99 -10.66 10.94
C SER A 115 11.16 -11.52 10.45
N SER A 116 11.19 -12.78 10.89
CA SER A 116 12.12 -13.82 10.42
C SER A 116 11.56 -14.63 9.24
N ILE A 117 10.37 -14.26 8.73
CA ILE A 117 9.69 -14.97 7.65
C ILE A 117 10.53 -14.86 6.37
N PRO A 118 10.98 -15.96 5.76
CA PRO A 118 11.80 -15.94 4.56
C PRO A 118 10.98 -15.68 3.27
N SER A 119 9.98 -14.80 3.32
CA SER A 119 9.09 -14.48 2.20
C SER A 119 9.82 -13.66 1.12
N SER A 120 9.67 -14.06 -0.15
CA SER A 120 10.22 -13.31 -1.28
C SER A 120 9.64 -11.89 -1.39
N LEU A 121 8.40 -11.67 -0.96
CA LEU A 121 7.76 -10.35 -0.94
C LEU A 121 8.52 -9.40 -0.02
N ILE A 122 8.71 -9.78 1.25
CA ILE A 122 9.41 -8.98 2.27
C ILE A 122 10.85 -8.70 1.82
N GLN A 123 11.52 -9.71 1.24
CA GLN A 123 12.87 -9.53 0.71
C GLN A 123 12.91 -8.58 -0.48
N SER A 124 11.89 -8.61 -1.34
CA SER A 124 11.80 -7.75 -2.52
C SER A 124 11.58 -6.29 -2.13
N GLU A 125 10.72 -6.00 -1.14
CA GLU A 125 10.54 -4.63 -0.61
C GLU A 125 11.86 -4.07 -0.07
N LYS A 126 12.57 -4.85 0.75
CA LYS A 126 13.89 -4.49 1.27
C LYS A 126 14.90 -4.22 0.14
N LYS A 127 14.90 -5.04 -0.91
CA LYS A 127 15.78 -4.86 -2.09
C LYS A 127 15.46 -3.58 -2.87
N VAL A 128 14.19 -3.21 -3.01
CA VAL A 128 13.80 -1.95 -3.69
C VAL A 128 14.32 -0.74 -2.93
N ILE A 129 14.13 -0.70 -1.61
CA ILE A 129 14.62 0.40 -0.77
C ILE A 129 16.15 0.47 -0.81
N LYS A 130 16.83 -0.68 -0.69
CA LYS A 130 18.29 -0.76 -0.79
C LYS A 130 18.81 -0.24 -2.13
N ALA A 131 18.15 -0.58 -3.24
CA ALA A 131 18.52 -0.09 -4.56
C ALA A 131 18.38 1.44 -4.68
N ALA A 132 17.32 2.03 -4.12
CA ALA A 132 17.16 3.49 -4.09
C ALA A 132 18.27 4.17 -3.27
N GLN A 133 18.63 3.59 -2.12
CA GLN A 133 19.72 4.07 -1.28
C GLN A 133 21.08 3.99 -1.98
N GLU A 134 21.39 2.87 -2.64
CA GLU A 134 22.67 2.63 -3.33
C GLU A 134 22.93 3.64 -4.45
N VAL A 135 21.88 4.08 -5.17
CA VAL A 135 22.02 5.11 -6.21
C VAL A 135 21.83 6.54 -5.69
N GLY A 136 21.57 6.70 -4.38
CA GLY A 136 21.30 7.99 -3.75
C GLY A 136 20.07 8.68 -4.35
N LEU A 137 19.00 7.94 -4.60
CA LEU A 137 17.67 8.48 -4.92
C LEU A 137 16.90 8.67 -3.60
N PRO A 138 16.49 9.90 -3.23
CA PRO A 138 15.72 10.10 -2.01
C PRO A 138 14.40 9.32 -2.07
N PHE A 139 14.07 8.63 -0.98
CA PHE A 139 12.86 7.80 -0.90
C PHE A 139 12.03 8.11 0.34
N ALA A 140 10.76 7.71 0.35
CA ALA A 140 9.92 7.65 1.55
C ALA A 140 9.08 6.37 1.51
N ALA A 141 9.28 5.45 2.45
CA ALA A 141 8.53 4.20 2.53
C ALA A 141 7.30 4.40 3.41
N LEU A 142 6.10 4.32 2.85
CA LEU A 142 4.83 4.50 3.57
C LEU A 142 4.25 3.16 3.98
N ASN A 143 4.13 2.95 5.29
CA ASN A 143 3.51 1.79 5.92
C ASN A 143 2.22 2.22 6.61
N ASN A 144 1.16 1.45 6.40
CA ASN A 144 -0.21 1.82 6.81
C ASN A 144 -0.98 0.66 7.49
N GLY A 145 -0.30 -0.44 7.76
CA GLY A 145 -0.91 -1.66 8.28
C GLY A 145 -1.81 -2.32 7.24
N THR A 146 -2.96 -2.80 7.67
CA THR A 146 -3.84 -3.62 6.84
C THR A 146 -4.89 -2.79 6.11
N PHE A 147 -5.13 -3.08 4.83
CA PHE A 147 -6.26 -2.53 4.08
C PHE A 147 -7.52 -3.37 4.35
N PRO A 148 -8.49 -2.90 5.15
CA PRO A 148 -9.69 -3.69 5.44
C PRO A 148 -10.51 -3.98 4.16
N ASP A 149 -10.54 -3.04 3.21
CA ASP A 149 -11.16 -3.18 1.87
C ASP A 149 -10.58 -4.32 1.01
N TYR A 150 -9.39 -4.83 1.37
CA TYR A 150 -8.70 -5.91 0.66
C TYR A 150 -8.64 -7.20 1.49
N CYS A 151 -8.56 -7.06 2.81
CA CYS A 151 -8.26 -8.15 3.73
C CYS A 151 -9.49 -8.77 4.40
N LEU A 152 -10.64 -8.09 4.42
CA LEU A 152 -11.87 -8.63 5.00
C LEU A 152 -12.62 -9.51 3.98
N ILE A 153 -11.94 -10.59 3.56
CA ILE A 153 -12.41 -11.54 2.53
C ILE A 153 -12.16 -13.00 2.96
N PRO A 154 -12.80 -14.00 2.31
CA PRO A 154 -12.70 -15.40 2.73
C PRO A 154 -11.27 -15.98 2.84
N PRO A 155 -10.31 -15.66 1.95
CA PRO A 155 -8.92 -16.12 2.10
C PRO A 155 -8.22 -15.72 3.42
N PHE A 156 -8.67 -14.64 4.06
CA PHE A 156 -8.19 -14.20 5.38
C PHE A 156 -9.08 -14.68 6.53
N GLY A 157 -10.10 -15.48 6.23
CA GLY A 157 -11.05 -15.99 7.21
C GLY A 157 -12.34 -15.18 7.34
N TYR A 158 -12.60 -14.17 6.53
CA TYR A 158 -13.83 -13.36 6.65
C TYR A 158 -14.82 -13.68 5.53
N ASN A 159 -15.76 -14.60 5.77
CA ASN A 159 -16.84 -14.93 4.84
C ASN A 159 -18.19 -14.40 5.36
N PHE A 160 -18.37 -13.08 5.30
CA PHE A 160 -19.59 -12.42 5.76
C PHE A 160 -20.84 -12.84 4.98
N ALA A 161 -20.70 -13.21 3.70
CA ALA A 161 -21.83 -13.68 2.88
C ALA A 161 -22.44 -14.99 3.43
N GLU A 162 -21.59 -15.90 3.93
CA GLU A 162 -22.02 -17.14 4.61
C GLU A 162 -22.12 -16.99 6.13
N LYS A 163 -21.91 -15.77 6.65
CA LYS A 163 -21.85 -15.46 8.09
C LYS A 163 -20.83 -16.30 8.86
N LYS A 164 -19.71 -16.64 8.24
CA LYS A 164 -18.65 -17.44 8.84
C LYS A 164 -17.34 -16.67 8.92
N VAL A 165 -16.72 -16.68 10.10
CA VAL A 165 -15.41 -16.10 10.32
C VAL A 165 -14.46 -17.11 10.96
N THR A 166 -13.25 -17.20 10.43
CA THR A 166 -12.14 -17.94 11.04
C THR A 166 -11.21 -16.95 11.72
N ILE A 167 -11.02 -17.13 13.03
CA ILE A 167 -10.08 -16.35 13.84
C ILE A 167 -8.89 -17.23 14.21
N TRP A 168 -7.69 -16.74 13.99
CA TRP A 168 -6.47 -17.44 14.35
C TRP A 168 -5.96 -16.98 15.73
N GLY A 169 -5.53 -17.92 16.56
CA GLY A 169 -5.16 -17.66 17.96
C GLY A 169 -6.39 -17.35 18.82
N ASP A 170 -6.25 -16.41 19.75
CA ASP A 170 -7.35 -15.97 20.63
C ASP A 170 -8.16 -14.80 20.05
N GLY A 171 -7.69 -14.22 18.93
CA GLY A 171 -8.33 -13.10 18.25
C GLY A 171 -8.19 -11.73 18.94
N ASN A 172 -7.33 -11.59 19.96
CA ASN A 172 -7.21 -10.37 20.77
C ASN A 172 -5.95 -9.54 20.47
N ALA A 173 -5.11 -9.96 19.52
CA ALA A 173 -3.99 -9.15 19.06
C ALA A 173 -4.51 -7.91 18.31
N ASN A 174 -3.96 -6.73 18.64
CA ASN A 174 -4.29 -5.49 17.95
C ASN A 174 -3.79 -5.50 16.51
N ILE A 175 -4.61 -4.96 15.60
CA ILE A 175 -4.29 -4.84 14.18
C ILE A 175 -4.60 -3.41 13.74
N THR A 176 -3.67 -2.79 13.02
CA THR A 176 -3.89 -1.51 12.33
C THR A 176 -4.71 -1.73 11.07
N TRP A 177 -5.84 -1.04 10.94
CA TRP A 177 -6.70 -1.03 9.76
C TRP A 177 -6.76 0.38 9.18
N THR A 178 -6.27 0.55 7.96
CA THR A 178 -6.32 1.85 7.26
C THR A 178 -6.90 1.62 5.86
N THR A 179 -8.03 2.25 5.55
CA THR A 179 -8.66 2.07 4.22
C THR A 179 -7.73 2.55 3.11
N VAL A 180 -7.83 1.92 1.94
CA VAL A 180 -6.97 2.28 0.80
C VAL A 180 -7.19 3.72 0.34
N HIS A 181 -8.42 4.20 0.49
CA HIS A 181 -8.80 5.60 0.29
C HIS A 181 -8.06 6.51 1.28
N SER A 182 -8.12 6.22 2.58
CA SER A 182 -7.46 7.03 3.61
C SER A 182 -5.95 7.17 3.41
N VAL A 183 -5.28 6.10 2.95
CA VAL A 183 -3.84 6.15 2.64
C VAL A 183 -3.57 7.04 1.43
N GLY A 184 -4.40 6.95 0.38
CA GLY A 184 -4.33 7.84 -0.78
C GLY A 184 -4.54 9.31 -0.40
N ASP A 185 -5.53 9.59 0.44
CA ASP A 185 -5.86 10.94 0.91
C ASP A 185 -4.70 11.52 1.72
N TRP A 186 -4.14 10.76 2.66
CA TRP A 186 -2.97 11.18 3.43
C TRP A 186 -1.80 11.53 2.51
N LEU A 187 -1.47 10.63 1.58
CA LEU A 187 -0.35 10.84 0.65
C LEU A 187 -0.56 12.10 -0.19
N ALA A 188 -1.75 12.26 -0.79
CA ALA A 188 -2.04 13.40 -1.65
C ALA A 188 -1.95 14.74 -0.88
N ASN A 189 -2.49 14.82 0.34
CA ASN A 189 -2.43 16.02 1.17
C ASN A 189 -1.02 16.31 1.69
N VAL A 190 -0.25 15.27 2.04
CA VAL A 190 1.16 15.42 2.43
C VAL A 190 2.01 15.94 1.29
N LEU A 191 1.87 15.37 0.08
CA LEU A 191 2.60 15.83 -1.09
C LEU A 191 2.26 17.29 -1.47
N LYS A 192 1.04 17.74 -1.16
CA LYS A 192 0.57 19.11 -1.42
C LYS A 192 1.09 20.12 -0.39
N THR A 193 1.11 19.75 0.88
CA THR A 193 1.32 20.73 1.97
C THR A 193 2.71 20.64 2.60
N VAL A 194 3.40 19.50 2.49
CA VAL A 194 4.68 19.25 3.14
C VAL A 194 5.84 19.44 2.14
N PRO A 195 6.90 20.19 2.50
CA PRO A 195 8.09 20.25 1.67
C PRO A 195 8.72 18.86 1.51
N ILE A 196 9.06 18.47 0.26
CA ILE A 196 9.65 17.17 -0.09
C ILE A 196 10.83 16.80 0.83
N SER A 197 11.69 17.77 1.14
CA SER A 197 12.87 17.59 2.00
C SER A 197 12.58 17.13 3.43
N ARG A 198 11.33 17.20 3.91
CA ARG A 198 10.92 16.68 5.23
C ARG A 198 10.51 15.21 5.20
N LEU A 199 10.41 14.62 4.00
CA LEU A 199 9.98 13.24 3.76
C LEU A 199 11.15 12.33 3.36
N GLU A 200 12.26 12.91 2.89
CA GLU A 200 13.40 12.17 2.36
C GLU A 200 14.01 11.19 3.38
N ASN A 201 14.26 9.97 2.91
CA ASN A 201 14.87 8.84 3.62
C ASN A 201 14.14 8.43 4.90
N ARG A 202 12.80 8.53 4.90
CA ARG A 202 11.95 8.16 6.05
C ARG A 202 11.16 6.88 5.80
N TYR A 203 10.96 6.14 6.89
CA TYR A 203 9.93 5.12 7.02
C TYR A 203 8.75 5.74 7.77
N LEU A 204 7.70 6.05 7.01
CA LEU A 204 6.48 6.71 7.47
C LEU A 204 5.50 5.64 7.94
N LEU A 205 4.96 5.81 9.14
CA LEU A 205 3.99 4.91 9.76
C LEU A 205 2.70 5.68 10.05
N ILE A 206 1.64 5.35 9.31
CA ILE A 206 0.31 5.91 9.51
C ILE A 206 -0.67 4.83 9.96
N GLN A 207 -1.69 5.24 10.71
CA GLN A 207 -2.68 4.32 11.27
C GLN A 207 -4.06 4.96 11.25
N GLY A 208 -5.02 4.27 10.65
CA GLY A 208 -6.44 4.58 10.72
C GLY A 208 -7.07 4.14 12.04
N ASN A 209 -7.69 2.96 12.03
CA ASN A 209 -8.26 2.34 13.23
C ASN A 209 -7.35 1.26 13.79
N VAL A 210 -7.55 0.92 15.06
CA VAL A 210 -7.02 -0.28 15.68
C VAL A 210 -8.19 -1.13 16.11
N ALA A 211 -8.21 -2.38 15.68
CA ALA A 211 -9.22 -3.35 16.09
C ALA A 211 -8.62 -4.76 16.04
N THR A 212 -8.94 -5.56 17.04
CA THR A 212 -8.68 -7.00 17.08
C THR A 212 -9.64 -7.76 16.15
N ALA A 213 -9.32 -9.00 15.77
CA ALA A 213 -10.23 -9.82 14.97
C ALA A 213 -11.60 -10.01 15.65
N ASN A 214 -11.60 -10.16 16.98
CA ASN A 214 -12.83 -10.25 17.79
C ASN A 214 -13.66 -8.96 17.75
N GLU A 215 -13.00 -7.80 17.72
CA GLU A 215 -13.68 -6.51 17.57
C GLU A 215 -14.25 -6.32 16.18
N VAL A 216 -13.55 -6.74 15.12
CA VAL A 216 -14.10 -6.73 13.75
C VAL A 216 -15.40 -7.52 13.66
N VAL A 217 -15.46 -8.73 14.26
CA VAL A 217 -16.69 -9.51 14.36
C VAL A 217 -17.79 -8.73 15.07
N LYS A 218 -17.50 -8.16 16.25
CA LYS A 218 -18.49 -7.38 17.02
C LYS A 218 -19.02 -6.18 16.23
N LEU A 219 -18.16 -5.45 15.52
CA LEU A 219 -18.54 -4.32 14.68
C LEU A 219 -19.47 -4.76 13.56
N TRP A 220 -19.17 -5.87 12.88
CA TRP A 220 -20.03 -6.42 11.85
C TRP A 220 -21.41 -6.83 12.41
N GLU A 221 -21.44 -7.55 13.54
CA GLU A 221 -22.67 -8.01 14.18
C GLU A 221 -23.56 -6.84 14.63
N GLN A 222 -22.96 -5.78 15.17
CA GLN A 222 -23.68 -4.57 15.59
C GLN A 222 -24.26 -3.82 14.40
N LYS A 223 -23.48 -3.65 13.32
CA LYS A 223 -23.92 -2.94 12.11
C LYS A 223 -25.08 -3.66 11.42
N HIS A 224 -25.06 -4.98 11.38
CA HIS A 224 -26.05 -5.79 10.68
C HIS A 224 -27.19 -6.31 11.56
N ASN A 225 -27.09 -6.13 12.88
CA ASN A 225 -28.00 -6.73 13.86
C ASN A 225 -28.17 -8.24 13.62
N ASP A 226 -27.05 -8.93 13.40
CA ASP A 226 -26.97 -10.34 13.01
C ASP A 226 -25.77 -11.02 13.70
N LYS A 227 -25.66 -12.34 13.59
CA LYS A 227 -24.60 -13.13 14.24
C LYS A 227 -23.70 -13.85 13.26
N LEU A 228 -22.41 -13.87 13.56
CA LEU A 228 -21.40 -14.62 12.82
C LEU A 228 -21.09 -15.93 13.55
N GLU A 229 -20.99 -17.02 12.80
CA GLU A 229 -20.38 -18.26 13.27
C GLU A 229 -18.86 -18.06 13.26
N VAL A 230 -18.24 -18.13 14.44
CA VAL A 230 -16.79 -17.92 14.60
C VAL A 230 -16.10 -19.25 14.90
N ASP A 231 -15.20 -19.66 14.01
CA ASP A 231 -14.30 -20.80 14.19
C ASP A 231 -12.91 -20.31 14.61
N TYR A 232 -12.42 -20.80 15.75
CA TYR A 232 -11.09 -20.45 16.25
C TYR A 232 -10.08 -21.53 15.86
N ARG A 233 -9.00 -21.12 15.21
CA ARG A 233 -7.91 -22.00 14.78
C ARG A 233 -6.61 -21.66 15.52
N PRO A 234 -5.80 -22.65 15.93
CA PRO A 234 -4.53 -22.38 16.59
C PRO A 234 -3.58 -21.52 15.73
N ALA A 235 -2.92 -20.53 16.32
CA ALA A 235 -1.91 -19.73 15.61
C ALA A 235 -0.76 -20.59 15.05
N LYS A 236 -0.46 -21.71 15.71
CA LYS A 236 0.53 -22.70 15.24
C LYS A 236 0.28 -23.20 13.81
N GLU A 237 -0.98 -23.29 13.38
CA GLU A 237 -1.29 -23.71 12.01
C GLU A 237 -0.83 -22.69 10.97
N LEU A 238 -0.79 -21.39 11.32
CA LEU A 238 -0.19 -20.36 10.47
C LEU A 238 1.33 -20.55 10.39
N ASP A 239 1.98 -20.86 11.52
CA ASP A 239 3.42 -21.16 11.55
C ASP A 239 3.73 -22.36 10.65
N ASP A 240 2.93 -23.42 10.73
CA ASP A 240 3.12 -24.63 9.92
C ASP A 240 2.91 -24.34 8.42
N ARG A 241 1.93 -23.49 8.06
CA ARG A 241 1.71 -23.02 6.68
C ARG A 241 2.89 -22.19 6.15
N VAL A 242 3.36 -21.22 6.93
CA VAL A 242 4.50 -20.36 6.55
C VAL A 242 5.78 -21.18 6.43
N ASN A 243 6.02 -22.14 7.33
CA ASN A 243 7.17 -23.04 7.26
C ASN A 243 7.12 -23.98 6.04
N ALA A 244 5.93 -24.47 5.67
CA ALA A 244 5.75 -25.30 4.49
C ALA A 244 5.87 -24.50 3.18
N ASN A 245 5.39 -23.26 3.19
CA ASN A 245 5.45 -22.35 2.05
C ASN A 245 5.55 -20.89 2.50
N ALA A 246 6.76 -20.33 2.47
CA ALA A 246 7.00 -18.93 2.81
C ALA A 246 6.38 -17.91 1.80
N GLU A 247 5.85 -18.42 0.68
CA GLU A 247 5.13 -17.63 -0.32
C GLU A 247 3.60 -17.68 -0.13
N ASP A 248 3.09 -18.36 0.90
CA ASP A 248 1.68 -18.27 1.31
C ASP A 248 1.42 -16.89 1.93
N LEU A 249 1.17 -15.90 1.06
CA LEU A 249 0.96 -14.50 1.45
C LEU A 249 -0.12 -14.34 2.52
N PHE A 250 -1.20 -15.13 2.44
CA PHE A 250 -2.28 -15.08 3.41
C PHE A 250 -1.79 -15.54 4.79
N ALA A 251 -1.09 -16.68 4.85
CA ALA A 251 -0.53 -17.18 6.10
C ALA A 251 0.51 -16.21 6.70
N VAL A 252 1.38 -15.62 5.86
CA VAL A 252 2.39 -14.64 6.29
C VAL A 252 1.73 -13.41 6.94
N LEU A 253 0.69 -12.85 6.32
CA LEU A 253 -0.03 -11.69 6.85
C LEU A 253 -0.83 -12.04 8.12
N LEU A 254 -1.55 -13.17 8.11
CA LEU A 254 -2.29 -13.64 9.28
C LEU A 254 -1.35 -13.94 10.47
N GLN A 255 -0.16 -14.49 10.20
CA GLN A 255 0.85 -14.73 11.24
C GLN A 255 1.34 -13.41 11.82
N ASP A 256 1.55 -12.39 10.99
CA ASP A 256 1.95 -11.07 11.47
C ASP A 256 0.88 -10.43 12.38
N TRP A 257 -0.39 -10.50 11.98
CA TRP A 257 -1.53 -10.02 12.79
C TRP A 257 -1.63 -10.74 14.13
N THR A 258 -1.58 -12.08 14.12
CA THR A 258 -1.74 -12.90 15.33
C THR A 258 -0.56 -12.86 16.28
N SER A 259 0.64 -12.54 15.78
CA SER A 259 1.86 -12.43 16.58
C SER A 259 1.97 -11.16 17.44
N GLY A 260 0.98 -10.25 17.36
CA GLY A 260 1.01 -8.96 18.03
C GLY A 260 1.79 -7.88 17.30
N ARG A 261 2.29 -8.16 16.08
CA ARG A 261 2.97 -7.17 15.22
C ARG A 261 2.01 -6.47 14.25
N GLY A 262 0.72 -6.84 14.25
CA GLY A 262 -0.29 -6.26 13.37
C GLY A 262 -0.59 -4.78 13.64
N GLU A 263 -0.35 -4.29 14.86
CA GLU A 263 -0.42 -2.86 15.17
C GLU A 263 0.92 -2.20 14.92
N ILE A 264 0.95 -1.27 13.95
CA ILE A 264 2.18 -0.61 13.51
C ILE A 264 2.37 0.79 14.13
N GLY A 265 1.33 1.33 14.76
CA GLY A 265 1.28 2.70 15.27
C GLY A 265 1.14 3.75 14.16
N GLY A 266 0.76 4.97 14.57
CA GLY A 266 0.46 6.10 13.66
C GLY A 266 1.31 7.33 13.92
N ARG A 267 2.60 7.16 14.24
CA ARG A 267 3.47 8.27 14.67
C ARG A 267 3.60 9.38 13.63
N ASP A 268 3.36 9.06 12.36
CA ASP A 268 3.46 10.02 11.25
C ASP A 268 2.08 10.58 10.84
N ASN A 269 0.98 10.22 11.51
CA ASN A 269 -0.35 10.81 11.27
C ASN A 269 -0.30 12.35 11.36
N GLU A 270 0.45 12.89 12.32
CA GLU A 270 0.58 14.33 12.60
C GLU A 270 1.32 15.13 11.51
N ILE A 271 1.97 14.47 10.55
CA ILE A 271 2.53 15.18 9.37
C ILE A 271 1.40 15.89 8.61
N TYR A 272 0.19 15.33 8.65
CA TYR A 272 -1.03 15.99 8.19
C TYR A 272 -2.09 15.98 9.31
N PRO A 273 -2.10 16.97 10.21
CA PRO A 273 -3.00 16.99 11.37
C PRO A 273 -4.50 17.01 11.03
N GLY A 274 -4.85 17.40 9.80
CA GLY A 274 -6.22 17.40 9.29
C GLY A 274 -6.70 16.04 8.79
N TRP A 275 -5.85 15.00 8.81
CA TRP A 275 -6.20 13.67 8.31
C TRP A 275 -7.33 13.04 9.12
N LYS A 276 -8.36 12.58 8.42
CA LYS A 276 -9.52 11.92 9.00
C LYS A 276 -9.72 10.59 8.28
N PRO A 277 -9.01 9.52 8.69
CA PRO A 277 -9.15 8.23 8.06
C PRO A 277 -10.58 7.70 8.24
N ASP A 278 -11.08 7.01 7.23
CA ASP A 278 -12.35 6.28 7.28
C ASP A 278 -12.31 5.24 8.40
N THR A 279 -13.47 4.92 8.96
CA THR A 279 -13.60 3.84 9.93
C THR A 279 -13.59 2.48 9.25
N ILE A 280 -13.08 1.44 9.91
CA ILE A 280 -13.21 0.05 9.44
C ILE A 280 -14.68 -0.36 9.25
N GLU A 281 -15.60 0.19 10.05
CA GLU A 281 -17.05 -0.03 9.88
C GLU A 281 -17.56 0.42 8.51
N SER A 282 -16.90 1.37 7.84
CA SER A 282 -17.33 1.84 6.51
C SER A 282 -17.24 0.76 5.43
N VAL A 283 -16.43 -0.29 5.66
CA VAL A 283 -16.16 -1.37 4.69
C VAL A 283 -16.71 -2.73 5.12
N LEU A 284 -17.22 -2.83 6.36
CA LEU A 284 -17.95 -3.99 6.88
C LEU A 284 -19.39 -4.03 6.37
#